data_AF-A0AAJ0BUV3-F1
#
_entry.id   AF-A0AAJ0BUV3-F1
#
_cell.length_a   1.000
_cell.length_b   1.000
_cell.length_c   1.000
_cell.angle_alpha   90.00
_cell.angle_beta   90.00
_cell.angle_gamma   90.00
#
_symmetry.space_group_name_H-M   'P 1'
#
loop_
_entity.id
_entity.type
_entity.pdbx_description
1 polymer ?
#
loop_
_entity_poly.entity_id
_entity_poly.type
_entity_poly.pdbx_seq_one_letter_code
_entity_poly.pdbx_strand_id
1 'polypeptide(L)'
;MPVDISAWLCDIPNDSLCAREIPVEPNRVKPVTVTRKRRRDPLTPPDLPLSVNSMQNSPDQATTPRAKRLRVDQLADDGDDLDADGPTPKPRRQRNTFASPPPAFTRSESSASQSTSHRSSRSGRSSPQKHMASLELVDNGIRQLGFSSSALPAELNELLAQVRRFARGRGILPQSYKTELATHKQASYFAEICEDDTCFSPARDNVGPAPTPDSVLRVLSRALECQVNYHPEATWNMMVHYEILCTALRSNGVPEFTDFLYFMPCTTAKIIGNYLPPTSPFKQIDFCLYFDPKFEPQDAAATTTTGSDAATAAAITATPQTNIATIIAKLRTSLPDQSINHTDFLPLRNRLIALSIETKKTGEGWDSATLQMGVWHASQWQLLHRLASRKGNPLPAFLPGIIIQGHDWNLVVTTWESGRTNLYTKITFGSTSDVMGIYQIVSTLQYLRHWACTSYWACVRHIIESCST
;
A
#
# COMPACT_ATOMS: atom_id res chain seq x y z
N MET A 1 -38.65 0.91 25.14
CA MET A 1 -39.38 1.86 24.27
C MET A 1 -38.76 1.77 22.88
N PRO A 2 -39.47 1.27 21.85
CA PRO A 2 -39.04 1.45 20.48
C PRO A 2 -39.17 2.93 20.08
N VAL A 3 -38.26 3.44 19.26
CA VAL A 3 -38.34 4.80 18.71
C VAL A 3 -39.10 4.73 17.38
N ASP A 4 -40.18 5.50 17.23
CA ASP A 4 -40.87 5.62 15.96
C ASP A 4 -40.09 6.55 15.01
N ILE A 5 -39.44 5.94 14.03
CA ILE A 5 -38.66 6.62 12.99
C ILE A 5 -39.57 7.50 12.12
N SER A 6 -40.86 7.15 12.00
CA SER A 6 -41.85 7.89 11.21
C SER A 6 -42.11 9.27 11.78
N ALA A 7 -42.22 9.39 13.11
CA ALA A 7 -42.38 10.67 13.80
C ALA A 7 -41.15 11.56 13.61
N TRP A 8 -39.94 11.00 13.78
CA TRP A 8 -38.68 11.75 13.63
C TRP A 8 -38.48 12.33 12.22
N LEU A 9 -38.94 11.64 11.18
CA LEU A 9 -38.86 12.13 9.80
C LEU A 9 -39.82 13.30 9.50
N CYS A 10 -40.90 13.45 10.28
CA CYS A 10 -41.86 14.55 10.13
C CYS A 10 -41.41 15.87 10.78
N ASP A 11 -40.51 15.81 11.77
CA ASP A 11 -40.03 16.98 12.53
C ASP A 11 -38.88 17.74 11.82
N ILE A 12 -38.51 17.37 10.59
CA ILE A 12 -37.43 18.03 9.82
C ILE A 12 -37.99 19.29 9.12
N PRO A 13 -37.53 20.51 9.46
CA PRO A 13 -38.04 21.75 8.85
C PRO A 13 -37.69 21.85 7.36
N ASN A 14 -38.70 22.12 6.53
CA ASN A 14 -38.57 22.09 5.07
C ASN A 14 -38.32 23.49 4.47
N ASP A 15 -37.24 24.15 4.89
CA ASP A 15 -36.97 25.55 4.56
C ASP A 15 -36.40 25.77 3.13
N SER A 16 -37.33 25.92 2.19
CA SER A 16 -37.41 27.10 1.31
C SER A 16 -36.12 27.54 0.59
N LEU A 17 -35.78 26.87 -0.51
CA LEU A 17 -34.88 27.41 -1.54
C LEU A 17 -35.52 28.61 -2.27
N CYS A 18 -35.41 29.81 -1.70
CA CYS A 18 -35.82 31.05 -2.36
C CYS A 18 -34.94 31.31 -3.60
N ALA A 19 -35.55 31.22 -4.78
CA ALA A 19 -34.89 31.58 -6.04
C ALA A 19 -34.54 33.08 -6.06
N ARG A 20 -33.36 33.40 -6.62
CA ARG A 20 -33.04 34.75 -7.10
C ARG A 20 -32.95 34.69 -8.62
N GLU A 21 -33.79 35.47 -9.27
CA GLU A 21 -33.82 35.59 -10.73
C GLU A 21 -32.55 36.28 -11.23
N ILE A 22 -32.07 35.86 -12.41
CA ILE A 22 -30.94 36.49 -13.11
C ILE A 22 -31.47 36.96 -14.48
N PRO A 23 -31.30 38.24 -14.87
CA PRO A 23 -31.79 38.74 -16.15
C PRO A 23 -31.19 38.02 -17.35
N VAL A 24 -31.99 37.85 -18.41
CA VAL A 24 -31.57 37.22 -19.66
C VAL A 24 -31.28 38.27 -20.72
N GLU A 25 -30.05 38.29 -21.25
CA GLU A 25 -29.77 38.86 -22.58
C GLU A 25 -29.43 37.73 -23.58
N PRO A 26 -29.80 37.87 -24.87
CA PRO A 26 -29.65 36.78 -25.83
C PRO A 26 -28.39 36.90 -26.68
N ASN A 27 -27.59 35.82 -26.80
CA ASN A 27 -27.00 35.49 -28.10
C ASN A 27 -26.56 34.03 -28.31
N ARG A 28 -26.56 33.67 -29.60
CA ARG A 28 -26.33 32.38 -30.27
C ARG A 28 -25.32 31.40 -29.62
N VAL A 29 -25.75 30.14 -29.50
CA VAL A 29 -24.87 28.95 -29.42
C VAL A 29 -25.20 27.99 -30.57
N LYS A 30 -24.19 27.34 -31.17
CA LYS A 30 -24.34 26.34 -32.25
C LYS A 30 -24.60 24.95 -31.68
N PRO A 31 -25.38 24.08 -32.34
CA PRO A 31 -25.66 22.74 -31.83
C PRO A 31 -24.42 21.82 -31.88
N VAL A 32 -24.16 21.12 -30.77
CA VAL A 32 -23.16 20.03 -30.70
C VAL A 32 -23.90 18.71 -30.45
N THR A 33 -23.63 17.71 -31.29
CA THR A 33 -24.39 16.45 -31.30
C THR A 33 -23.87 15.48 -30.23
N VAL A 34 -24.70 15.13 -29.25
CA VAL A 34 -24.36 14.15 -28.20
C VAL A 34 -24.88 12.76 -28.56
N THR A 35 -23.98 11.80 -28.75
CA THR A 35 -24.33 10.40 -29.04
C THR A 35 -24.90 9.70 -27.80
N ARG A 36 -26.14 9.20 -27.88
CA ARG A 36 -26.80 8.44 -26.80
C ARG A 36 -26.06 7.13 -26.50
N LYS A 37 -25.56 6.94 -25.27
CA LYS A 37 -25.30 5.61 -24.70
C LYS A 37 -26.61 5.03 -24.13
N ARG A 38 -26.83 3.73 -24.33
CA ARG A 38 -27.99 2.99 -23.78
C ARG A 38 -27.96 3.00 -22.24
N ARG A 39 -29.13 3.19 -21.61
CA ARG A 39 -29.36 2.74 -20.23
C ARG A 39 -29.30 1.21 -20.16
N ARG A 40 -29.05 0.68 -18.97
CA ARG A 40 -29.42 -0.68 -18.58
C ARG A 40 -30.48 -0.56 -17.49
N ASP A 41 -31.49 -1.40 -17.55
CA ASP A 41 -32.60 -1.42 -16.60
C ASP A 41 -32.24 -2.25 -15.36
N PRO A 42 -32.85 -1.99 -14.18
CA PRO A 42 -32.55 -2.70 -12.94
C PRO A 42 -33.09 -4.15 -12.95
N LEU A 43 -32.55 -4.99 -12.06
CA LEU A 43 -32.96 -6.38 -11.88
C LEU A 43 -34.09 -6.51 -10.85
N THR A 44 -35.13 -7.27 -11.20
CA THR A 44 -36.23 -7.67 -10.31
C THR A 44 -35.81 -8.88 -9.45
N PRO A 45 -36.17 -8.96 -8.15
CA PRO A 45 -35.93 -10.15 -7.34
C PRO A 45 -36.92 -11.30 -7.67
N PRO A 46 -36.55 -12.58 -7.42
CA PRO A 46 -37.47 -13.72 -7.48
C PRO A 46 -38.21 -13.96 -6.16
N ASP A 47 -39.42 -14.51 -6.24
CA ASP A 47 -40.34 -14.73 -5.11
C ASP A 47 -40.05 -16.01 -4.28
N LEU A 48 -40.60 -16.01 -3.06
CA LEU A 48 -40.64 -17.16 -2.14
C LEU A 48 -41.90 -18.01 -2.34
N PRO A 49 -41.81 -19.35 -2.26
CA PRO A 49 -42.94 -20.21 -1.92
C PRO A 49 -42.98 -20.48 -0.40
N LEU A 50 -44.11 -20.18 0.23
CA LEU A 50 -44.42 -20.69 1.58
C LEU A 50 -45.04 -22.09 1.48
N SER A 51 -44.65 -22.99 2.38
CA SER A 51 -45.48 -24.12 2.78
C SER A 51 -45.14 -24.53 4.21
N VAL A 52 -46.14 -24.96 4.97
CA VAL A 52 -46.05 -25.30 6.40
C VAL A 52 -46.63 -26.69 6.62
N ASN A 53 -45.89 -27.55 7.29
CA ASN A 53 -46.45 -28.61 8.14
C ASN A 53 -45.40 -29.12 9.15
N SER A 54 -45.84 -29.91 10.13
CA SER A 54 -45.21 -29.93 11.46
C SER A 54 -45.03 -31.33 12.07
N MET A 55 -44.22 -31.35 13.14
CA MET A 55 -44.07 -32.36 14.21
C MET A 55 -43.12 -33.56 14.04
N GLN A 56 -42.08 -33.52 14.89
CA GLN A 56 -41.67 -34.57 15.86
C GLN A 56 -41.21 -35.96 15.35
N ASN A 57 -39.91 -36.25 15.48
CA ASN A 57 -39.37 -36.94 16.67
C ASN A 57 -37.82 -36.97 16.70
N SER A 58 -37.26 -37.41 17.84
CA SER A 58 -35.82 -37.55 18.12
C SER A 58 -35.51 -39.01 18.54
N PRO A 59 -34.27 -39.35 18.94
CA PRO A 59 -32.99 -39.30 18.20
C PRO A 59 -32.32 -40.71 18.14
N ASP A 60 -31.21 -40.90 17.40
CA ASP A 60 -30.03 -41.58 17.99
C ASP A 60 -28.69 -41.53 17.21
N GLN A 61 -27.62 -41.80 17.97
CA GLN A 61 -26.23 -42.22 17.71
C GLN A 61 -25.59 -42.34 16.29
N ALA A 62 -24.49 -41.58 16.15
CA ALA A 62 -23.12 -42.02 15.81
C ALA A 62 -22.82 -43.01 14.64
N THR A 63 -21.95 -42.58 13.72
CA THR A 63 -20.55 -43.09 13.60
C THR A 63 -19.70 -42.27 12.60
N THR A 64 -18.37 -42.37 12.70
CA THR A 64 -17.42 -41.96 11.66
C THR A 64 -16.68 -43.21 11.13
N PRO A 65 -16.11 -43.19 9.92
CA PRO A 65 -14.64 -43.04 9.86
C PRO A 65 -14.11 -42.23 8.65
N ARG A 66 -12.79 -42.31 8.41
CA ARG A 66 -11.95 -41.29 7.75
C ARG A 66 -10.83 -41.91 6.88
N ALA A 67 -10.92 -41.79 5.54
CA ALA A 67 -9.79 -41.85 4.58
C ALA A 67 -10.30 -41.34 3.20
N LYS A 68 -9.60 -40.59 2.31
CA LYS A 68 -8.20 -40.48 1.84
C LYS A 68 -7.71 -41.59 0.88
N ARG A 69 -7.35 -41.15 -0.36
CA ARG A 69 -6.58 -41.85 -1.42
C ARG A 69 -7.35 -42.98 -2.14
N LEU A 70 -7.04 -43.35 -3.39
CA LEU A 70 -5.90 -43.02 -4.29
C LEU A 70 -6.36 -42.97 -5.78
N ARG A 71 -5.50 -42.51 -6.69
CA ARG A 71 -5.62 -42.70 -8.16
C ARG A 71 -4.93 -44.00 -8.59
N VAL A 72 -5.49 -44.70 -9.56
CA VAL A 72 -4.79 -45.57 -10.54
C VAL A 72 -5.53 -45.43 -11.88
N ASP A 73 -4.82 -45.51 -13.01
CA ASP A 73 -5.36 -45.39 -14.37
C ASP A 73 -5.44 -46.78 -15.07
N GLN A 74 -6.01 -46.82 -16.29
CA GLN A 74 -5.99 -47.94 -17.28
C GLN A 74 -6.92 -49.15 -17.00
N LEU A 75 -7.51 -49.83 -18.00
CA LEU A 75 -7.64 -49.56 -19.46
C LEU A 75 -8.87 -50.36 -20.04
N ALA A 76 -9.42 -49.84 -21.15
CA ALA A 76 -10.24 -50.48 -22.23
C ALA A 76 -11.14 -51.73 -21.98
N ASP A 77 -12.38 -51.66 -22.48
CA ASP A 77 -12.85 -52.53 -23.60
C ASP A 77 -14.01 -51.82 -24.38
N ASP A 78 -14.37 -52.32 -25.56
CA ASP A 78 -15.27 -51.66 -26.54
C ASP A 78 -16.80 -51.99 -26.39
N GLY A 79 -17.66 -51.25 -27.11
CA GLY A 79 -19.11 -51.52 -27.20
C GLY A 79 -19.92 -50.46 -27.97
N ASP A 80 -20.48 -50.84 -29.13
CA ASP A 80 -21.01 -49.98 -30.20
C ASP A 80 -22.24 -49.07 -29.90
N ASP A 81 -22.33 -47.99 -30.69
CA ASP A 81 -23.49 -47.31 -31.30
C ASP A 81 -24.85 -47.15 -30.59
N LEU A 82 -25.41 -45.93 -30.68
CA LEU A 82 -26.67 -45.67 -31.39
C LEU A 82 -26.88 -44.16 -31.67
N ASP A 83 -27.35 -43.82 -32.87
CA ASP A 83 -27.60 -42.44 -33.35
C ASP A 83 -28.84 -41.75 -32.75
N ALA A 84 -28.79 -40.42 -32.59
CA ALA A 84 -29.97 -39.54 -32.52
C ALA A 84 -29.65 -38.10 -32.98
N ASP A 85 -30.57 -37.50 -33.74
CA ASP A 85 -30.42 -36.23 -34.48
C ASP A 85 -30.23 -34.94 -33.65
N GLY A 86 -29.75 -33.88 -34.33
CA GLY A 86 -29.55 -32.52 -33.78
C GLY A 86 -30.81 -31.61 -33.86
N PRO A 87 -30.74 -30.32 -34.29
CA PRO A 87 -29.59 -29.56 -34.82
C PRO A 87 -29.35 -28.17 -34.16
N THR A 88 -28.26 -27.49 -34.54
CA THR A 88 -27.95 -26.09 -34.17
C THR A 88 -28.27 -25.10 -35.30
N PRO A 89 -28.71 -23.86 -35.02
CA PRO A 89 -28.67 -22.76 -35.98
C PRO A 89 -27.41 -21.87 -35.82
N LYS A 90 -26.64 -21.69 -36.90
CA LYS A 90 -25.64 -20.61 -37.06
C LYS A 90 -25.92 -19.83 -38.36
N PRO A 91 -25.71 -18.50 -38.40
CA PRO A 91 -26.04 -17.70 -39.58
C PRO A 91 -25.10 -17.90 -40.77
N ARG A 92 -25.66 -17.65 -41.96
CA ARG A 92 -25.15 -17.98 -43.29
C ARG A 92 -24.31 -16.85 -43.89
N ARG A 93 -23.23 -17.17 -44.61
CA ARG A 93 -22.50 -16.23 -45.50
C ARG A 93 -22.50 -16.75 -46.94
N GLN A 94 -22.51 -15.84 -47.92
CA GLN A 94 -22.79 -16.16 -49.32
C GLN A 94 -21.56 -16.69 -50.10
N ARG A 95 -21.80 -17.26 -51.29
CA ARG A 95 -20.85 -17.97 -52.15
C ARG A 95 -21.11 -17.63 -53.62
N ASN A 96 -20.05 -17.47 -54.41
CA ASN A 96 -19.98 -17.52 -55.88
C ASN A 96 -18.57 -18.07 -56.23
N THR A 97 -18.38 -19.24 -56.89
CA THR A 97 -18.51 -19.57 -58.35
C THR A 97 -17.38 -18.96 -59.21
N PHE A 98 -16.71 -19.66 -60.17
CA PHE A 98 -16.73 -21.07 -60.64
C PHE A 98 -15.40 -21.43 -61.40
N ALA A 99 -15.28 -22.65 -61.96
CA ALA A 99 -14.29 -23.19 -62.94
C ALA A 99 -13.07 -24.04 -62.45
N SER A 100 -12.61 -25.00 -63.29
CA SER A 100 -11.59 -26.07 -63.05
C SER A 100 -11.25 -26.83 -64.37
N PRO A 101 -10.28 -27.78 -64.46
CA PRO A 101 -9.18 -28.17 -63.57
C PRO A 101 -7.81 -27.66 -64.11
N PRO A 102 -6.84 -28.36 -64.78
CA PRO A 102 -6.57 -29.79 -65.09
C PRO A 102 -5.33 -30.42 -64.34
N PRO A 103 -4.99 -31.73 -64.51
CA PRO A 103 -3.96 -32.43 -63.70
C PRO A 103 -2.67 -32.96 -64.42
N ALA A 104 -1.51 -33.00 -63.73
CA ALA A 104 -0.41 -33.96 -64.00
C ALA A 104 0.54 -34.24 -62.79
N PHE A 105 0.45 -35.46 -62.25
CA PHE A 105 1.37 -36.27 -61.41
C PHE A 105 2.64 -35.71 -60.72
N THR A 106 2.75 -35.99 -59.41
CA THR A 106 3.83 -36.85 -58.86
C THR A 106 3.45 -37.48 -57.50
N ARG A 107 4.04 -38.65 -57.18
CA ARG A 107 3.99 -39.41 -55.90
C ARG A 107 4.99 -38.82 -54.87
N SER A 108 4.98 -39.14 -53.56
CA SER A 108 4.11 -39.98 -52.69
C SER A 108 4.25 -39.55 -51.21
N GLU A 109 3.31 -40.03 -50.38
CA GLU A 109 3.41 -40.34 -48.93
C GLU A 109 4.41 -39.59 -48.00
N SER A 110 3.85 -38.95 -46.96
CA SER A 110 3.86 -39.54 -45.61
C SER A 110 3.00 -38.73 -44.62
N SER A 111 2.30 -39.42 -43.73
CA SER A 111 1.41 -38.78 -42.73
C SER A 111 2.18 -38.36 -41.48
N ALA A 112 2.25 -37.05 -41.22
CA ALA A 112 2.65 -36.51 -39.92
C ALA A 112 1.46 -35.80 -39.28
N SER A 113 0.93 -36.36 -38.19
CA SER A 113 -0.25 -35.86 -37.50
C SER A 113 -0.05 -34.42 -37.03
N GLN A 114 -0.92 -33.50 -37.45
CA GLN A 114 -0.96 -32.14 -36.90
C GLN A 114 -1.54 -32.18 -35.49
N SER A 115 -0.69 -32.48 -34.50
CA SER A 115 -1.01 -32.25 -33.10
C SER A 115 -1.44 -30.79 -32.94
N THR A 116 -2.68 -30.58 -32.46
CA THR A 116 -3.26 -29.26 -32.27
C THR A 116 -2.48 -28.51 -31.19
N SER A 117 -1.47 -27.75 -31.61
CA SER A 117 -0.66 -26.96 -30.71
C SER A 117 -1.57 -26.04 -29.91
N HIS A 118 -1.70 -26.29 -28.60
CA HIS A 118 -2.30 -25.35 -27.68
C HIS A 118 -1.44 -24.08 -27.71
N ARG A 119 -1.87 -23.11 -28.54
CA ARG A 119 -1.22 -21.82 -28.66
C ARG A 119 -1.40 -21.09 -27.34
N SER A 120 -0.46 -21.33 -26.41
CA SER A 120 -0.31 -20.55 -25.19
C SER A 120 -0.38 -19.08 -25.58
N SER A 121 -1.39 -18.37 -25.08
CA SER A 121 -1.52 -16.94 -25.29
C SER A 121 -0.29 -16.26 -24.70
N ARG A 122 0.66 -15.86 -25.57
CA ARG A 122 1.87 -15.14 -25.17
C ARG A 122 1.41 -13.84 -24.51
N SER A 123 1.35 -13.82 -23.18
CA SER A 123 1.11 -12.62 -22.41
C SER A 123 2.22 -11.63 -22.73
N GLY A 124 1.88 -10.56 -23.45
CA GLY A 124 2.82 -9.53 -23.91
C GLY A 124 3.41 -8.66 -22.80
N ARG A 125 3.46 -9.16 -21.56
CA ARG A 125 3.99 -8.52 -20.37
C ARG A 125 5.13 -9.38 -19.83
N SER A 126 6.32 -8.80 -19.68
CA SER A 126 7.42 -9.42 -18.94
C SER A 126 6.99 -9.71 -17.49
N SER A 127 7.42 -10.84 -16.93
CA SER A 127 7.28 -11.09 -15.49
C SER A 127 8.11 -10.08 -14.68
N PRO A 128 7.76 -9.79 -13.41
CA PRO A 128 8.46 -8.78 -12.62
C PRO A 128 9.98 -9.04 -12.51
N GLN A 129 10.38 -10.31 -12.35
CA GLN A 129 11.79 -10.73 -12.35
C GLN A 129 12.51 -10.37 -13.67
N LYS A 130 11.90 -10.64 -14.83
CA LYS A 130 12.45 -10.28 -16.15
C LYS A 130 12.53 -8.78 -16.35
N HIS A 131 11.63 -8.02 -15.71
CA HIS A 131 11.68 -6.57 -15.71
C HIS A 131 12.80 -6.04 -14.81
N MET A 132 12.99 -6.60 -13.61
CA MET A 132 14.11 -6.26 -12.72
C MET A 132 15.47 -6.51 -13.39
N ALA A 133 15.64 -7.69 -14.01
CA ALA A 133 16.84 -8.03 -14.78
C ALA A 133 17.06 -7.07 -15.99
N SER A 134 15.98 -6.52 -16.56
CA SER A 134 16.10 -5.49 -17.60
C SER A 134 16.51 -4.12 -17.03
N LEU A 135 16.12 -3.79 -15.80
CA LEU A 135 16.49 -2.54 -15.13
C LEU A 135 17.90 -2.58 -14.53
N GLU A 136 18.46 -3.76 -14.25
CA GLU A 136 19.85 -3.88 -13.78
C GLU A 136 20.88 -3.49 -14.86
N LEU A 137 20.52 -3.68 -16.13
CA LEU A 137 21.37 -3.42 -17.31
C LEU A 137 21.34 -1.97 -17.80
N VAL A 138 20.59 -1.07 -17.15
CA VAL A 138 20.35 0.29 -17.64
C VAL A 138 20.89 1.35 -16.66
N ASP A 139 21.42 2.44 -17.21
CA ASP A 139 21.85 3.61 -16.42
C ASP A 139 20.64 4.26 -15.74
N ASN A 140 20.78 4.70 -14.48
CA ASN A 140 19.67 5.10 -13.61
C ASN A 140 18.65 3.98 -13.31
N GLY A 141 19.01 2.72 -13.61
CA GLY A 141 18.23 1.53 -13.31
C GLY A 141 18.33 1.03 -11.87
N ILE A 142 17.97 -0.24 -11.68
CA ILE A 142 17.73 -0.87 -10.37
C ILE A 142 18.46 -2.21 -10.27
N ARG A 143 19.23 -2.41 -9.19
CA ARG A 143 19.89 -3.68 -8.85
C ARG A 143 19.33 -4.20 -7.52
N GLN A 144 18.79 -5.42 -7.50
CA GLN A 144 18.30 -6.03 -6.27
C GLN A 144 19.43 -6.77 -5.53
N LEU A 145 19.52 -6.59 -4.20
CA LEU A 145 20.60 -7.10 -3.35
C LEU A 145 20.04 -7.72 -2.05
N GLY A 146 20.87 -8.54 -1.40
CA GLY A 146 20.64 -9.02 -0.04
C GLY A 146 21.30 -8.10 1.00
N PHE A 147 20.70 -7.99 2.18
CA PHE A 147 21.27 -7.21 3.30
C PHE A 147 22.60 -7.75 3.87
N SER A 148 23.01 -8.97 3.47
CA SER A 148 24.25 -9.62 3.94
C SER A 148 25.43 -9.49 2.97
N SER A 149 25.22 -8.98 1.76
CA SER A 149 26.20 -9.02 0.66
C SER A 149 26.78 -7.64 0.30
N SER A 150 26.70 -6.67 1.21
CA SER A 150 27.00 -5.25 0.91
C SER A 150 27.54 -4.50 2.13
N ALA A 151 28.46 -3.58 1.88
CA ALA A 151 28.88 -2.57 2.86
C ALA A 151 27.79 -1.49 2.95
N LEU A 152 26.83 -1.67 3.86
CA LEU A 152 25.75 -0.71 4.08
C LEU A 152 26.27 0.56 4.80
N PRO A 153 25.65 1.75 4.58
CA PRO A 153 25.96 2.96 5.35
C PRO A 153 25.82 2.76 6.86
N ALA A 154 26.59 3.50 7.67
CA ALA A 154 26.59 3.38 9.13
C ALA A 154 25.18 3.60 9.74
N GLU A 155 24.52 4.69 9.34
CA GLU A 155 23.14 5.02 9.71
C GLU A 155 22.14 3.89 9.38
N LEU A 156 22.34 3.22 8.24
CA LEU A 156 21.50 2.08 7.85
C LEU A 156 21.79 0.85 8.71
N ASN A 157 23.05 0.58 9.06
CA ASN A 157 23.39 -0.53 9.96
C ASN A 157 22.79 -0.33 11.37
N GLU A 158 22.79 0.91 11.88
CA GLU A 158 22.15 1.24 13.15
C GLU A 158 20.62 1.02 13.10
N LEU A 159 19.95 1.57 12.08
CA LEU A 159 18.51 1.37 11.89
C LEU A 159 18.17 -0.11 11.75
N LEU A 160 18.92 -0.87 10.95
CA LEU A 160 18.70 -2.30 10.77
C LEU A 160 19.01 -3.10 12.04
N ALA A 161 19.97 -2.69 12.87
CA ALA A 161 20.24 -3.33 14.15
C ALA A 161 19.04 -3.19 15.10
N GLN A 162 18.45 -1.99 15.20
CA GLN A 162 17.30 -1.75 16.07
C GLN A 162 16.01 -2.38 15.52
N VAL A 163 15.75 -2.33 14.21
CA VAL A 163 14.63 -3.07 13.58
C VAL A 163 14.77 -4.58 13.82
N ARG A 164 15.98 -5.15 13.72
CA ARG A 164 16.25 -6.56 14.03
C ARG A 164 16.17 -6.90 15.53
N ARG A 165 16.15 -5.92 16.45
CA ARG A 165 15.82 -6.14 17.87
C ARG A 165 14.32 -6.27 18.04
N PHE A 166 13.54 -5.31 17.54
CA PHE A 166 12.07 -5.37 17.59
C PHE A 166 11.53 -6.62 16.88
N ALA A 167 12.06 -6.99 15.71
CA ALA A 167 11.69 -8.20 14.98
C ALA A 167 11.97 -9.53 15.72
N ARG A 168 12.67 -9.49 16.85
CA ARG A 168 12.96 -10.62 17.74
C ARG A 168 12.23 -10.49 19.09
N GLY A 169 11.15 -9.72 19.12
CA GLY A 169 10.42 -9.35 20.34
C GLY A 169 11.11 -8.31 21.22
N ARG A 170 12.40 -8.00 21.02
CA ARG A 170 13.21 -7.37 22.07
C ARG A 170 12.95 -5.88 22.25
N GLY A 171 12.54 -5.53 23.47
CA GLY A 171 12.30 -4.16 23.91
C GLY A 171 11.15 -3.47 23.18
N ILE A 172 10.12 -4.22 22.76
CA ILE A 172 8.92 -3.72 22.06
C ILE A 172 7.87 -3.08 22.99
N LEU A 173 8.02 -3.27 24.31
CA LEU A 173 7.09 -2.80 25.33
C LEU A 173 7.81 -2.03 26.45
N PRO A 174 7.17 -1.03 27.08
CA PRO A 174 7.69 -0.37 28.27
C PRO A 174 7.48 -1.24 29.51
N GLN A 175 8.33 -1.09 30.53
CA GLN A 175 8.35 -1.98 31.70
C GLN A 175 7.02 -2.02 32.47
N SER A 176 6.25 -0.94 32.45
CA SER A 176 4.92 -0.81 33.05
C SER A 176 3.91 -1.83 32.50
N TYR A 177 4.03 -2.19 31.22
CA TYR A 177 3.06 -3.08 30.55
C TYR A 177 3.13 -4.53 31.03
N LYS A 178 4.19 -4.97 31.71
CA LYS A 178 4.27 -6.36 32.22
C LYS A 178 3.12 -6.68 33.18
N THR A 179 2.77 -5.74 34.06
CA THR A 179 1.63 -5.88 34.98
C THR A 179 0.29 -5.71 34.24
N GLU A 180 0.20 -4.77 33.30
CA GLU A 180 -1.03 -4.52 32.51
C GLU A 180 -1.44 -5.75 31.69
N LEU A 181 -0.48 -6.38 31.00
CA LEU A 181 -0.71 -7.58 30.19
C LEU A 181 -1.04 -8.80 31.05
N ALA A 182 -0.32 -9.00 32.17
CA ALA A 182 -0.56 -10.13 33.08
C ALA A 182 -1.89 -10.04 33.85
N THR A 183 -2.43 -8.83 34.06
CA THR A 183 -3.73 -8.61 34.73
C THR A 183 -4.89 -8.40 33.76
N HIS A 184 -4.65 -8.40 32.45
CA HIS A 184 -5.69 -8.20 31.45
C HIS A 184 -6.71 -9.35 31.42
N LYS A 185 -7.99 -9.04 31.15
CA LYS A 185 -9.10 -10.01 31.02
C LYS A 185 -8.86 -11.14 30.00
N GLN A 186 -7.86 -10.97 29.12
CA GLN A 186 -7.43 -11.91 28.08
C GLN A 186 -5.91 -12.16 28.14
N ALA A 187 -5.32 -12.16 29.36
CA ALA A 187 -3.89 -12.34 29.60
C ALA A 187 -3.26 -13.56 28.89
N SER A 188 -4.03 -14.62 28.62
CA SER A 188 -3.59 -15.81 27.89
C SER A 188 -3.08 -15.53 26.47
N TYR A 189 -3.53 -14.45 25.81
CA TYR A 189 -2.97 -14.03 24.51
C TYR A 189 -1.54 -13.48 24.64
N PHE A 190 -1.18 -12.96 25.82
CA PHE A 190 0.07 -12.24 26.07
C PHE A 190 1.09 -13.05 26.89
N ALA A 191 0.81 -14.33 27.18
CA ALA A 191 1.65 -15.16 28.06
C ALA A 191 3.12 -15.21 27.63
N GLU A 192 3.39 -15.48 26.35
CA GLU A 192 4.74 -15.50 25.75
C GLU A 192 5.50 -14.19 25.98
N ILE A 193 4.82 -13.04 25.85
CA ILE A 193 5.39 -11.71 26.08
C ILE A 193 5.70 -11.49 27.57
N CYS A 194 4.82 -11.95 28.47
CA CYS A 194 5.02 -11.84 29.91
C CYS A 194 6.14 -12.77 30.44
N GLU A 195 6.41 -13.87 29.74
CA GLU A 195 7.47 -14.82 30.06
C GLU A 195 8.85 -14.36 29.58
N ASP A 196 8.97 -13.74 28.39
CA ASP A 196 10.23 -13.14 27.91
C ASP A 196 10.45 -11.72 28.44
N ASP A 197 11.20 -11.59 29.55
CA ASP A 197 11.62 -10.29 30.08
C ASP A 197 12.38 -9.41 29.06
N THR A 198 12.96 -9.98 28.00
CA THR A 198 13.62 -9.19 26.95
C THR A 198 12.63 -8.45 26.04
N CYS A 199 11.33 -8.75 26.11
CA CYS A 199 10.28 -7.95 25.46
C CYS A 199 10.13 -6.54 26.04
N PHE A 200 10.51 -6.33 27.31
CA PHE A 200 10.34 -5.06 28.01
C PHE A 200 11.62 -4.20 27.98
N SER A 201 11.45 -2.88 27.96
CA SER A 201 12.55 -1.91 27.97
C SER A 201 12.09 -0.54 28.49
N PRO A 202 12.78 0.08 29.47
CA PRO A 202 12.46 1.45 29.88
C PRO A 202 12.73 2.49 28.77
N ALA A 203 13.54 2.14 27.77
CA ALA A 203 13.80 3.01 26.62
C ALA A 203 12.75 2.87 25.50
N ARG A 204 11.70 2.05 25.68
CA ARG A 204 10.68 1.84 24.63
C ARG A 204 9.83 3.08 24.36
N ASP A 205 9.45 3.82 25.40
CA ASP A 205 8.58 5.00 25.24
C ASP A 205 9.28 6.13 24.46
N ASN A 206 10.61 6.14 24.41
CA ASN A 206 11.42 7.13 23.67
C ASN A 206 11.15 7.14 22.15
N VAL A 207 10.64 6.05 21.56
CA VAL A 207 10.26 6.03 20.13
C VAL A 207 8.77 6.33 19.91
N GLY A 208 7.94 6.26 20.95
CA GLY A 208 6.49 6.48 20.91
C GLY A 208 5.73 5.61 21.91
N PRO A 209 4.44 5.90 22.20
CA PRO A 209 3.66 5.14 23.18
C PRO A 209 3.34 3.72 22.68
N ALA A 210 3.37 2.74 23.59
CA ALA A 210 2.85 1.41 23.30
C ALA A 210 1.32 1.42 23.11
N PRO A 211 0.76 0.52 22.28
CA PRO A 211 -0.67 0.40 22.08
C PRO A 211 -1.34 -0.47 23.16
N THR A 212 -2.53 -0.05 23.61
CA THR A 212 -3.24 -0.78 24.68
C THR A 212 -3.57 -2.23 24.28
N PRO A 213 -3.67 -3.18 25.23
CA PRO A 213 -3.99 -4.58 24.95
C PRO A 213 -5.30 -4.77 24.15
N ASP A 214 -6.33 -3.96 24.45
CA ASP A 214 -7.60 -3.95 23.74
C ASP A 214 -7.52 -3.35 22.32
N SER A 215 -6.50 -2.55 22.01
CA SER A 215 -6.20 -2.12 20.63
C SER A 215 -5.52 -3.24 19.85
N VAL A 216 -4.58 -3.95 20.47
CA VAL A 216 -3.84 -5.06 19.83
C VAL A 216 -4.75 -6.26 19.55
N LEU A 217 -5.62 -6.64 20.50
CA LEU A 217 -6.60 -7.71 20.32
C LEU A 217 -7.64 -7.38 19.24
N ARG A 218 -7.98 -6.10 19.05
CA ARG A 218 -8.87 -5.61 17.98
C ARG A 218 -8.24 -5.78 16.60
N VAL A 219 -6.98 -5.38 16.45
CA VAL A 219 -6.20 -5.58 15.22
C VAL A 219 -6.09 -7.07 14.90
N LEU A 220 -5.74 -7.89 15.89
CA LEU A 220 -5.65 -9.36 15.74
C LEU A 220 -6.98 -9.95 15.28
N SER A 221 -8.09 -9.61 15.94
CA SER A 221 -9.44 -10.07 15.58
C SER A 221 -9.80 -9.72 14.13
N ARG A 222 -9.49 -8.50 13.68
CA ARG A 222 -9.71 -8.08 12.28
C ARG A 222 -8.80 -8.79 11.28
N ALA A 223 -7.54 -9.05 11.64
CA ALA A 223 -6.62 -9.78 10.79
C ALA A 223 -7.05 -11.25 10.62
N LEU A 224 -7.52 -11.89 11.70
CA LEU A 224 -8.10 -13.23 11.66
C LEU A 224 -9.37 -13.28 10.80
N GLU A 225 -10.30 -12.33 10.99
CA GLU A 225 -11.50 -12.18 10.15
C GLU A 225 -11.15 -12.03 8.66
N CYS A 226 -10.16 -11.17 8.36
CA CYS A 226 -9.70 -10.92 6.99
C CYS A 226 -9.03 -12.16 6.36
N GLN A 227 -8.36 -13.01 7.15
CA GLN A 227 -7.79 -14.27 6.67
C GLN A 227 -8.85 -15.36 6.49
N VAL A 228 -9.68 -15.61 7.51
CA VAL A 228 -10.64 -16.74 7.53
C VAL A 228 -11.69 -16.61 6.42
N ASN A 229 -12.15 -15.39 6.13
CA ASN A 229 -13.15 -15.11 5.11
C ASN A 229 -12.55 -14.64 3.76
N TYR A 230 -11.23 -14.84 3.55
CA TYR A 230 -10.53 -14.57 2.28
C TYR A 230 -10.70 -13.14 1.74
N HIS A 231 -10.70 -12.14 2.63
CA HIS A 231 -10.97 -10.75 2.25
C HIS A 231 -9.95 -10.18 1.25
N PRO A 232 -10.39 -9.29 0.33
CA PRO A 232 -9.50 -8.70 -0.66
C PRO A 232 -8.52 -7.69 -0.04
N GLU A 233 -7.43 -7.42 -0.76
CA GLU A 233 -6.34 -6.48 -0.42
C GLU A 233 -6.87 -5.11 0.07
N ALA A 234 -7.90 -4.57 -0.60
CA ALA A 234 -8.54 -3.31 -0.21
C ALA A 234 -9.23 -3.36 1.17
N THR A 235 -9.77 -4.51 1.58
CA THR A 235 -10.40 -4.67 2.90
C THR A 235 -9.35 -4.88 3.99
N TRP A 236 -8.28 -5.65 3.74
CA TRP A 236 -7.10 -5.70 4.62
C TRP A 236 -6.53 -4.30 4.86
N ASN A 237 -6.39 -3.51 3.79
CA ASN A 237 -5.92 -2.13 3.85
C ASN A 237 -6.80 -1.25 4.74
N MET A 238 -8.12 -1.36 4.62
CA MET A 238 -9.08 -0.58 5.42
C MET A 238 -9.19 -1.04 6.89
N MET A 239 -9.26 -2.35 7.14
CA MET A 239 -9.58 -2.90 8.45
C MET A 239 -8.36 -3.13 9.35
N VAL A 240 -7.22 -3.51 8.76
CA VAL A 240 -6.02 -3.96 9.49
C VAL A 240 -4.88 -2.96 9.32
N HIS A 241 -4.45 -2.70 8.08
CA HIS A 241 -3.24 -1.90 7.84
C HIS A 241 -3.44 -0.42 8.23
N TYR A 242 -4.58 0.18 7.86
CA TYR A 242 -4.92 1.53 8.28
C TYR A 242 -5.10 1.66 9.80
N GLU A 243 -5.64 0.65 10.49
CA GLU A 243 -5.76 0.68 11.96
C GLU A 243 -4.40 0.60 12.66
N ILE A 244 -3.49 -0.23 12.16
CA ILE A 244 -2.10 -0.31 12.67
C ILE A 244 -1.38 1.02 12.45
N LEU A 245 -1.53 1.65 11.28
CA LEU A 245 -0.94 2.97 11.01
C LEU A 245 -1.55 4.06 11.91
N CYS A 246 -2.86 4.05 12.15
CA CYS A 246 -3.51 4.91 13.16
C CYS A 246 -2.89 4.72 14.54
N THR A 247 -2.80 3.46 14.98
CA THR A 247 -2.34 3.04 16.31
C THR A 247 -0.85 3.35 16.54
N ALA A 248 -0.03 3.31 15.50
CA ALA A 248 1.40 3.57 15.60
C ALA A 248 1.78 5.05 15.43
N LEU A 249 1.09 5.80 14.57
CA LEU A 249 1.57 7.07 14.02
C LEU A 249 0.75 8.31 14.39
N ARG A 250 -0.43 8.18 15.02
CA ARG A 250 -1.24 9.31 15.47
C ARG A 250 -0.90 9.70 16.90
N SER A 251 -0.79 11.00 17.17
CA SER A 251 -0.63 11.52 18.53
C SER A 251 -1.95 11.46 19.31
N ASN A 252 -1.97 10.76 20.45
CA ASN A 252 -3.16 10.67 21.32
C ASN A 252 -3.54 12.04 21.89
N GLY A 253 -4.84 12.38 21.85
CA GLY A 253 -5.37 13.65 22.37
C GLY A 253 -5.11 14.89 21.49
N VAL A 254 -4.46 14.71 20.33
CA VAL A 254 -4.15 15.79 19.38
C VAL A 254 -5.16 15.78 18.23
N PRO A 255 -5.61 16.94 17.68
CA PRO A 255 -6.49 16.98 16.52
C PRO A 255 -5.86 16.32 15.28
N GLU A 256 -6.66 15.58 14.50
CA GLU A 256 -6.17 14.96 13.26
C GLU A 256 -5.55 15.99 12.30
N PHE A 257 -4.53 15.55 11.56
CA PHE A 257 -3.81 16.34 10.57
C PHE A 257 -3.06 17.58 11.11
N THR A 258 -2.73 17.62 12.41
CA THR A 258 -1.86 18.65 13.00
C THR A 258 -0.47 18.15 13.41
N ASP A 259 -0.19 16.85 13.24
CA ASP A 259 1.16 16.29 13.38
C ASP A 259 2.09 16.73 12.22
N PHE A 260 3.38 16.93 12.52
CA PHE A 260 4.41 17.23 11.52
C PHE A 260 4.58 16.13 10.47
N LEU A 261 4.71 14.88 10.94
CA LEU A 261 4.68 13.67 10.11
C LEU A 261 3.32 12.99 10.29
N TYR A 262 2.63 12.71 9.19
CA TYR A 262 1.38 11.96 9.20
C TYR A 262 1.41 10.89 8.09
N PHE A 263 0.30 10.17 7.88
CA PHE A 263 0.19 9.18 6.82
C PHE A 263 -1.13 9.30 6.04
N MET A 264 -1.17 8.79 4.81
CA MET A 264 -2.40 8.70 4.01
C MET A 264 -2.40 7.49 3.08
N PRO A 265 -3.59 6.96 2.70
CA PRO A 265 -3.75 6.15 1.51
C PRO A 265 -3.29 6.91 0.26
N CYS A 266 -2.61 6.21 -0.65
CA CYS A 266 -1.91 6.77 -1.80
C CYS A 266 -2.23 6.05 -3.12
N THR A 267 -3.20 5.13 -3.10
CA THR A 267 -3.56 4.12 -4.13
C THR A 267 -3.81 4.62 -5.57
N THR A 268 -3.88 5.94 -5.79
CA THR A 268 -4.11 6.56 -7.11
C THR A 268 -2.96 7.48 -7.57
N ALA A 269 -1.92 7.64 -6.76
CA ALA A 269 -0.72 8.43 -7.07
C ALA A 269 0.08 7.81 -8.23
N LYS A 270 0.53 8.61 -9.20
CA LYS A 270 1.39 8.14 -10.30
C LYS A 270 2.74 8.83 -10.27
N ILE A 271 3.77 8.14 -10.76
CA ILE A 271 5.09 8.72 -10.98
C ILE A 271 5.01 9.74 -12.11
N ILE A 272 5.57 10.94 -11.91
CA ILE A 272 5.69 11.96 -12.96
C ILE A 272 6.73 11.48 -13.97
N GLY A 273 6.40 11.52 -15.26
CA GLY A 273 7.22 10.91 -16.33
C GLY A 273 8.68 11.38 -16.36
N ASN A 274 8.98 12.60 -15.90
CA ASN A 274 10.33 13.15 -15.78
C ASN A 274 11.25 12.42 -14.79
N TYR A 275 10.71 11.59 -13.90
CA TYR A 275 11.47 10.85 -12.89
C TYR A 275 11.43 9.33 -13.09
N LEU A 276 10.62 8.83 -14.03
CA LEU A 276 10.41 7.41 -14.25
C LEU A 276 11.69 6.76 -14.85
N PRO A 277 12.23 5.67 -14.27
CA PRO A 277 13.38 4.98 -14.84
C PRO A 277 13.08 4.45 -16.25
N PRO A 278 14.06 4.41 -17.16
CA PRO A 278 13.82 3.99 -18.55
C PRO A 278 13.15 2.62 -18.63
N THR A 279 12.23 2.48 -19.60
CA THR A 279 11.41 1.25 -19.83
C THR A 279 10.47 0.81 -18.71
N SER A 280 10.46 1.47 -17.55
CA SER A 280 9.58 1.12 -16.42
C SER A 280 8.10 1.40 -16.73
N PRO A 281 7.15 0.55 -16.29
CA PRO A 281 5.74 0.92 -16.26
C PRO A 281 5.48 1.94 -15.15
N PHE A 282 4.41 2.72 -15.29
CA PHE A 282 3.89 3.49 -14.14
C PHE A 282 3.52 2.54 -13.01
N LYS A 283 4.08 2.80 -11.82
CA LYS A 283 3.81 2.10 -10.57
C LYS A 283 3.27 3.08 -9.53
N GLN A 284 2.57 2.53 -8.54
CA GLN A 284 1.84 3.23 -7.48
C GLN A 284 2.16 2.53 -6.16
N ILE A 285 1.75 3.14 -5.04
CA ILE A 285 1.88 2.60 -3.67
C ILE A 285 0.54 2.76 -2.93
N ASP A 286 0.29 1.91 -1.93
CA ASP A 286 -1.00 1.88 -1.22
C ASP A 286 -1.11 2.94 -0.12
N PHE A 287 -0.03 3.18 0.63
CA PHE A 287 0.05 4.23 1.66
C PHE A 287 1.42 4.92 1.65
N CYS A 288 1.49 6.13 2.19
CA CYS A 288 2.74 6.81 2.46
C CYS A 288 2.70 7.53 3.81
N LEU A 289 3.88 7.70 4.41
CA LEU A 289 4.12 8.70 5.46
C LEU A 289 4.65 9.97 4.78
N TYR A 290 4.20 11.13 5.24
CA TYR A 290 4.54 12.43 4.66
C TYR A 290 4.72 13.51 5.72
N PHE A 291 5.58 14.49 5.43
CA PHE A 291 5.67 15.73 6.21
C PHE A 291 4.65 16.75 5.71
N ASP A 292 3.91 17.40 6.62
CA ASP A 292 3.18 18.63 6.31
C ASP A 292 3.99 19.84 6.82
N PRO A 293 4.67 20.61 5.93
CA PRO A 293 5.62 21.65 6.34
C PRO A 293 4.99 22.85 7.07
N LYS A 294 3.67 22.85 7.26
CA LYS A 294 2.94 23.79 8.13
C LYS A 294 3.18 23.56 9.62
N PHE A 295 3.46 22.31 9.99
CA PHE A 295 3.62 21.86 11.37
C PHE A 295 5.07 21.46 11.68
N GLU A 296 6.04 21.97 10.91
CA GLU A 296 7.46 21.83 11.26
C GLU A 296 7.69 22.41 12.68
N PRO A 297 8.29 21.65 13.61
CA PRO A 297 8.66 22.16 14.91
C PRO A 297 9.61 23.35 14.75
N GLN A 298 9.26 24.49 15.34
CA GLN A 298 10.19 25.61 15.46
C GLN A 298 11.23 25.26 16.54
N ASP A 299 12.50 25.59 16.29
CA ASP A 299 13.60 25.21 17.15
C ASP A 299 13.42 25.76 18.58
N ALA A 300 13.23 24.86 19.55
CA ALA A 300 13.15 25.21 20.98
C ALA A 300 14.50 25.70 21.57
N ALA A 301 15.54 25.79 20.74
CA ALA A 301 16.92 26.13 21.11
C ALA A 301 17.17 27.63 21.29
N ALA A 302 16.25 28.34 21.98
CA ALA A 302 16.34 29.78 22.23
C ALA A 302 15.99 30.21 23.66
N THR A 303 15.63 29.30 24.57
CA THR A 303 15.19 29.66 25.94
C THR A 303 15.86 28.81 27.02
N THR A 304 17.12 29.13 27.31
CA THR A 304 17.77 28.75 28.58
C THR A 304 18.63 29.91 29.10
N THR A 305 18.04 31.10 29.15
CA THR A 305 18.64 32.29 29.76
C THR A 305 18.26 32.34 31.24
N THR A 306 18.99 31.60 32.07
CA THR A 306 19.00 31.83 33.52
C THR A 306 19.80 33.11 33.81
N GLY A 307 19.15 34.27 33.66
CA GLY A 307 19.74 35.58 33.93
C GLY A 307 18.71 36.68 33.74
N SER A 308 18.69 37.63 34.66
CA SER A 308 17.84 38.83 34.58
C SER A 308 18.32 39.76 33.48
N ASP A 309 17.46 40.05 32.49
CA ASP A 309 17.01 41.42 32.18
C ASP A 309 16.11 41.42 30.93
N ALA A 310 14.81 41.69 31.15
CA ALA A 310 13.75 41.46 30.15
C ALA A 310 13.75 42.45 28.96
N ALA A 311 14.64 43.45 28.93
CA ALA A 311 14.68 44.46 27.88
C ALA A 311 15.57 44.08 26.68
N THR A 312 16.67 43.35 26.90
CA THR A 312 17.71 43.14 25.87
C THR A 312 17.43 41.93 24.96
N ALA A 313 16.64 40.97 25.44
CA ALA A 313 16.28 39.77 24.68
C ALA A 313 15.43 40.06 23.40
N ALA A 314 14.81 41.24 23.31
CA ALA A 314 14.00 41.63 22.15
C ALA A 314 14.82 42.05 20.91
N ALA A 315 16.13 42.30 21.05
CA ALA A 315 16.99 42.83 19.98
C ALA A 315 17.90 41.76 19.31
N ILE A 316 17.97 40.56 19.88
CA ILE A 316 18.73 39.41 19.36
C ILE A 316 17.79 38.19 19.54
N THR A 317 16.98 37.80 18.56
CA THR A 317 17.44 37.29 17.26
C THR A 317 16.45 37.62 16.15
N ALA A 318 16.69 38.68 15.39
CA ALA A 318 15.86 39.09 14.25
C ALA A 318 16.22 38.35 12.94
N THR A 319 16.60 37.07 13.04
CA THR A 319 16.80 36.20 11.87
C THR A 319 15.45 35.76 11.35
N PRO A 320 15.09 35.96 10.06
CA PRO A 320 13.85 35.43 9.53
C PRO A 320 13.90 33.91 9.45
N GLN A 321 13.32 33.22 10.46
CA GLN A 321 13.17 31.76 10.46
C GLN A 321 12.43 31.38 9.18
N THR A 322 13.16 30.81 8.21
CA THR A 322 12.70 30.85 6.83
C THR A 322 11.63 29.79 6.64
N ASN A 323 10.37 30.23 6.56
CA ASN A 323 9.19 29.37 6.56
C ASN A 323 9.28 28.32 5.43
N ILE A 324 9.56 27.07 5.80
CA ILE A 324 9.84 25.97 4.86
C ILE A 324 8.67 25.69 3.91
N ALA A 325 7.42 25.92 4.34
CA ALA A 325 6.25 25.82 3.47
C ALA A 325 6.26 26.89 2.34
N THR A 326 6.79 28.09 2.62
CA THR A 326 7.00 29.17 1.64
C THR A 326 8.15 28.86 0.69
N ILE A 327 9.24 28.27 1.19
CA ILE A 327 10.36 27.76 0.37
C ILE A 327 9.83 26.70 -0.61
N ILE A 328 9.11 25.70 -0.10
CA ILE A 328 8.48 24.63 -0.90
C ILE A 328 7.48 25.21 -1.90
N ALA A 329 6.66 26.18 -1.52
CA ALA A 329 5.71 26.83 -2.43
C ALA A 329 6.43 27.52 -3.61
N LYS A 330 7.55 28.22 -3.37
CA LYS A 330 8.39 28.81 -4.43
C LYS A 330 9.05 27.72 -5.28
N LEU A 331 9.78 26.80 -4.66
CA LEU A 331 10.57 25.75 -5.34
C LEU A 331 9.72 24.92 -6.30
N ARG A 332 8.50 24.55 -5.90
CA ARG A 332 7.54 23.80 -6.71
C ARG A 332 7.20 24.45 -8.05
N THR A 333 7.26 25.77 -8.18
CA THR A 333 7.02 26.45 -9.48
C THR A 333 8.05 26.07 -10.54
N SER A 334 9.24 25.59 -10.13
CA SER A 334 10.31 25.10 -11.02
C SER A 334 10.31 23.58 -11.24
N LEU A 335 9.36 22.85 -10.66
CA LEU A 335 9.31 21.39 -10.66
C LEU A 335 8.16 20.85 -11.53
N PRO A 336 8.37 19.70 -12.22
CA PRO A 336 7.32 18.94 -12.88
C PRO A 336 6.05 18.79 -12.02
N ASP A 337 4.90 18.95 -12.68
CA ASP A 337 3.54 18.92 -12.13
C ASP A 337 3.33 19.78 -10.86
N GLN A 338 4.21 20.78 -10.65
CA GLN A 338 4.27 21.63 -9.46
C GLN A 338 4.32 20.83 -8.15
N SER A 339 5.00 19.67 -8.16
CA SER A 339 5.09 18.76 -7.02
C SER A 339 6.44 18.85 -6.33
N ILE A 340 6.46 18.77 -5.00
CA ILE A 340 7.68 18.57 -4.18
C ILE A 340 8.06 17.08 -4.07
N ASN A 341 7.32 16.20 -4.75
CA ASN A 341 7.55 14.76 -4.83
C ASN A 341 7.70 14.30 -6.28
N HIS A 342 8.16 13.08 -6.48
CA HIS A 342 8.25 12.41 -7.78
C HIS A 342 6.88 11.96 -8.34
N THR A 343 5.77 12.37 -7.71
CA THR A 343 4.40 11.97 -8.04
C THR A 343 3.47 13.15 -8.32
N ASP A 344 2.55 12.93 -9.27
CA ASP A 344 1.46 13.82 -9.69
C ASP A 344 0.36 13.99 -8.61
N PHE A 345 0.43 13.23 -7.51
CA PHE A 345 -0.65 13.11 -6.55
C PHE A 345 -0.91 14.42 -5.80
N LEU A 346 -1.98 15.11 -6.20
CA LEU A 346 -2.34 16.44 -5.71
C LEU A 346 -2.35 16.60 -4.17
N PRO A 347 -2.78 15.60 -3.35
CA PRO A 347 -2.68 15.68 -1.89
C PRO A 347 -1.25 15.78 -1.33
N LEU A 348 -0.24 15.32 -2.08
CA LEU A 348 1.18 15.35 -1.71
C LEU A 348 1.98 16.47 -2.40
N ARG A 349 1.35 17.26 -3.27
CA ARG A 349 2.02 18.31 -4.07
C ARG A 349 2.98 19.22 -3.29
N ASN A 350 2.67 19.51 -2.02
CA ASN A 350 3.46 20.34 -1.11
C ASN A 350 3.87 19.63 0.19
N ARG A 351 3.82 18.29 0.22
CA ARG A 351 3.98 17.47 1.43
C ARG A 351 4.89 16.29 1.13
N LEU A 352 6.16 16.39 1.53
CA LEU A 352 7.24 15.48 1.13
C LEU A 352 7.00 14.05 1.66
N ILE A 353 7.15 13.03 0.82
CA ILE A 353 7.11 11.62 1.21
C ILE A 353 8.35 11.28 2.05
N ALA A 354 8.11 10.68 3.21
CA ALA A 354 9.12 10.18 4.14
C ALA A 354 9.37 8.66 4.00
N LEU A 355 8.29 7.90 3.84
CA LEU A 355 8.32 6.44 3.71
C LEU A 355 7.15 5.97 2.85
N SER A 356 7.39 4.96 2.02
CA SER A 356 6.40 4.37 1.09
C SER A 356 5.96 2.98 1.55
N ILE A 357 4.67 2.65 1.39
CA ILE A 357 4.10 1.34 1.77
C ILE A 357 3.33 0.75 0.60
N GLU A 358 3.73 -0.44 0.18
CA GLU A 358 3.01 -1.31 -0.76
C GLU A 358 2.39 -2.47 0.03
N THR A 359 1.19 -2.88 -0.32
CA THR A 359 0.49 -4.01 0.31
C THR A 359 0.17 -5.07 -0.72
N LYS A 360 0.21 -6.36 -0.37
CA LYS A 360 -0.24 -7.45 -1.23
C LYS A 360 -1.02 -8.47 -0.43
N LYS A 361 -1.87 -9.24 -1.12
CA LYS A 361 -2.47 -10.48 -0.59
C LYS A 361 -1.40 -11.43 -0.04
N THR A 362 -1.79 -12.21 0.97
CA THR A 362 -1.01 -13.31 1.55
C THR A 362 -0.50 -14.26 0.46
N GLY A 363 0.79 -14.63 0.51
CA GLY A 363 1.40 -15.62 -0.39
C GLY A 363 1.64 -15.19 -1.84
N GLU A 364 1.13 -14.03 -2.29
CA GLU A 364 1.23 -13.58 -3.68
C GLU A 364 2.04 -12.29 -3.85
N GLY A 365 2.49 -12.02 -5.08
CA GLY A 365 2.86 -10.67 -5.52
C GLY A 365 4.21 -10.10 -5.06
N TRP A 366 5.02 -10.82 -4.26
CA TRP A 366 6.29 -10.30 -3.71
C TRP A 366 7.19 -9.62 -4.76
N ASP A 367 7.44 -10.28 -5.90
CA ASP A 367 8.31 -9.72 -6.95
C ASP A 367 7.67 -8.49 -7.64
N SER A 368 6.33 -8.41 -7.69
CA SER A 368 5.65 -7.22 -8.21
C SER A 368 5.73 -6.06 -7.22
N ALA A 369 5.56 -6.32 -5.92
CA ALA A 369 5.72 -5.32 -4.86
C ALA A 369 7.16 -4.82 -4.76
N THR A 370 8.14 -5.72 -4.88
CA THR A 370 9.58 -5.41 -4.92
C THR A 370 9.90 -4.53 -6.14
N LEU A 371 9.39 -4.89 -7.32
CA LEU A 371 9.53 -4.05 -8.53
C LEU A 371 8.80 -2.70 -8.39
N GLN A 372 7.63 -2.66 -7.74
CA GLN A 372 6.88 -1.42 -7.48
C GLN A 372 7.65 -0.47 -6.59
N MET A 373 8.08 -0.94 -5.41
CA MET A 373 8.86 -0.16 -4.46
C MET A 373 10.19 0.28 -5.07
N GLY A 374 10.85 -0.59 -5.84
CA GLY A 374 12.06 -0.27 -6.60
C GLY A 374 11.85 0.89 -7.57
N VAL A 375 10.89 0.77 -8.50
CA VAL A 375 10.60 1.82 -9.50
C VAL A 375 10.14 3.13 -8.84
N TRP A 376 9.37 3.04 -7.75
CA TRP A 376 8.92 4.19 -6.97
C TRP A 376 10.09 4.90 -6.28
N HIS A 377 10.95 4.18 -5.56
CA HIS A 377 12.14 4.77 -4.92
C HIS A 377 13.18 5.25 -5.93
N ALA A 378 13.38 4.57 -7.05
CA ALA A 378 14.27 5.05 -8.12
C ALA A 378 13.80 6.41 -8.65
N SER A 379 12.48 6.61 -8.78
CA SER A 379 11.89 7.90 -9.14
C SER A 379 12.07 8.97 -8.06
N GLN A 380 11.94 8.58 -6.78
CA GLN A 380 12.23 9.46 -5.64
C GLN A 380 13.70 9.90 -5.61
N TRP A 381 14.63 8.98 -5.91
CA TRP A 381 16.06 9.29 -6.04
C TRP A 381 16.34 10.24 -7.21
N GLN A 382 15.68 10.11 -8.36
CA GLN A 382 15.84 11.07 -9.47
C GLN A 382 15.41 12.49 -9.09
N LEU A 383 14.34 12.66 -8.30
CA LEU A 383 13.98 13.95 -7.73
C LEU A 383 15.04 14.45 -6.73
N LEU A 384 15.41 13.64 -5.75
CA LEU A 384 16.36 14.03 -4.70
C LEU A 384 17.72 14.42 -5.31
N HIS A 385 18.22 13.65 -6.27
CA HIS A 385 19.43 13.97 -7.03
C HIS A 385 19.28 15.29 -7.80
N ARG A 386 18.17 15.49 -8.52
CA ARG A 386 17.90 16.75 -9.24
C ARG A 386 17.86 17.98 -8.33
N LEU A 387 17.44 17.84 -7.08
CA LEU A 387 17.47 18.92 -6.09
C LEU A 387 18.89 19.11 -5.52
N ALA A 388 19.50 18.03 -5.01
CA ALA A 388 20.83 18.07 -4.39
C ALA A 388 21.91 18.63 -5.33
N SER A 389 21.91 18.20 -6.60
CA SER A 389 22.85 18.65 -7.63
C SER A 389 22.73 20.12 -8.02
N ARG A 390 21.71 20.88 -7.56
CA ARG A 390 21.63 22.34 -7.79
C ARG A 390 22.71 23.12 -7.03
N LYS A 391 23.19 22.60 -5.90
CA LYS A 391 24.19 23.24 -5.02
C LYS A 391 25.33 22.29 -4.58
N GLY A 392 25.29 21.03 -5.00
CA GLY A 392 26.28 20.01 -4.62
C GLY A 392 26.04 19.40 -3.23
N ASN A 393 24.79 19.41 -2.76
CA ASN A 393 24.43 18.85 -1.45
C ASN A 393 24.62 17.32 -1.41
N PRO A 394 24.91 16.73 -0.24
CA PRO A 394 24.81 15.28 -0.06
C PRO A 394 23.37 14.80 -0.22
N LEU A 395 23.22 13.53 -0.63
CA LEU A 395 21.93 12.82 -0.62
C LEU A 395 21.71 12.12 0.74
N PRO A 396 20.45 11.80 1.10
CA PRO A 396 20.16 10.89 2.21
C PRO A 396 20.89 9.55 2.04
N ALA A 397 21.31 8.92 3.14
CA ALA A 397 22.05 7.66 3.07
C ALA A 397 21.23 6.50 2.48
N PHE A 398 19.92 6.50 2.68
CA PHE A 398 18.98 5.49 2.17
C PHE A 398 17.51 5.99 2.17
N LEU A 399 16.63 5.21 1.55
CA LEU A 399 15.16 5.36 1.64
C LEU A 399 14.53 4.02 2.08
N PRO A 400 13.88 3.94 3.25
CA PRO A 400 13.13 2.76 3.69
C PRO A 400 11.74 2.69 3.06
N GLY A 401 11.28 1.48 2.75
CA GLY A 401 9.93 1.19 2.27
C GLY A 401 9.39 -0.08 2.93
N ILE A 402 8.07 -0.19 3.04
CA ILE A 402 7.42 -1.35 3.65
C ILE A 402 6.63 -2.12 2.57
N ILE A 403 6.78 -3.44 2.57
CA ILE A 403 5.94 -4.36 1.80
C ILE A 403 5.17 -5.23 2.79
N ILE A 404 3.85 -5.07 2.82
CA ILE A 404 2.96 -5.91 3.64
C ILE A 404 2.43 -7.06 2.77
N GLN A 405 2.46 -8.31 3.26
CA GLN A 405 1.89 -9.47 2.56
C GLN A 405 0.87 -10.19 3.46
N GLY A 406 -0.38 -9.74 3.43
CA GLY A 406 -1.41 -10.18 4.38
C GLY A 406 -1.00 -9.89 5.82
N HIS A 407 -0.57 -10.92 6.55
CA HIS A 407 -0.08 -10.77 7.92
C HIS A 407 1.35 -10.20 8.01
N ASP A 408 2.25 -10.50 7.06
CA ASP A 408 3.70 -10.21 7.20
C ASP A 408 4.04 -8.74 6.87
N TRP A 409 4.72 -8.04 7.79
CA TRP A 409 5.28 -6.70 7.53
C TRP A 409 6.79 -6.79 7.25
N ASN A 410 7.21 -6.36 6.05
CA ASN A 410 8.58 -6.52 5.57
C ASN A 410 9.20 -5.15 5.27
N LEU A 411 10.35 -4.86 5.86
CA LEU A 411 11.21 -3.75 5.49
C LEU A 411 12.00 -4.11 4.24
N VAL A 412 11.97 -3.21 3.27
CA VAL A 412 12.90 -3.10 2.16
C VAL A 412 13.56 -1.73 2.20
N VAL A 413 14.77 -1.60 1.64
CA VAL A 413 15.52 -0.34 1.67
C VAL A 413 16.14 -0.10 0.31
N THR A 414 16.23 1.14 -0.14
CA THR A 414 17.11 1.50 -1.27
C THR A 414 18.25 2.42 -0.83
N THR A 415 19.42 2.25 -1.44
CA THR A 415 20.48 3.28 -1.48
C THR A 415 20.68 3.73 -2.92
N TRP A 416 21.24 4.93 -3.12
CA TRP A 416 21.63 5.43 -4.43
C TRP A 416 23.15 5.54 -4.52
N GLU A 417 23.72 5.01 -5.59
CA GLU A 417 25.16 4.90 -5.79
C GLU A 417 25.45 5.11 -7.28
N SER A 418 26.31 6.08 -7.63
CA SER A 418 26.83 6.29 -9.00
C SER A 418 25.77 6.26 -10.11
N GLY A 419 24.59 6.86 -9.88
CA GLY A 419 23.50 6.82 -10.87
C GLY A 419 22.78 5.48 -10.96
N ARG A 420 22.66 4.72 -9.87
CA ARG A 420 21.90 3.46 -9.79
C ARG A 420 21.19 3.31 -8.44
N THR A 421 19.99 2.72 -8.46
CA THR A 421 19.25 2.36 -7.24
C THR A 421 19.59 0.93 -6.82
N ASN A 422 20.21 0.77 -5.65
CA ASN A 422 20.43 -0.55 -5.03
C ASN A 422 19.23 -0.86 -4.11
N LEU A 423 18.52 -1.97 -4.32
CA LEU A 423 17.30 -2.36 -3.59
C LEU A 423 17.55 -3.59 -2.72
N TYR A 424 17.55 -3.42 -1.40
CA TYR A 424 17.83 -4.46 -0.42
C TYR A 424 16.55 -5.15 0.06
N THR A 425 16.57 -6.49 0.01
CA THR A 425 15.42 -7.36 0.35
C THR A 425 15.89 -8.57 1.19
N LYS A 426 15.11 -9.10 2.14
CA LYS A 426 13.96 -8.52 2.88
C LYS A 426 14.17 -8.73 4.38
N ILE A 427 13.63 -7.86 5.21
CA ILE A 427 13.63 -8.04 6.68
C ILE A 427 12.18 -7.99 7.17
N THR A 428 11.60 -9.14 7.45
CA THR A 428 10.30 -9.24 8.15
C THR A 428 10.50 -8.75 9.58
N PHE A 429 9.67 -7.81 10.04
CA PHE A 429 9.82 -7.15 11.35
C PHE A 429 8.62 -7.30 12.30
N GLY A 430 7.60 -8.04 11.86
CA GLY A 430 6.47 -8.45 12.69
C GLY A 430 5.32 -8.94 11.82
N SER A 431 4.28 -9.46 12.48
CA SER A 431 3.12 -10.08 11.86
C SER A 431 1.82 -9.62 12.51
N THR A 432 0.70 -9.68 11.81
CA THR A 432 -0.64 -9.44 12.39
C THR A 432 -1.36 -10.74 12.77
N SER A 433 -0.66 -11.88 12.73
CA SER A 433 -1.18 -13.22 13.13
C SER A 433 -1.34 -13.40 14.64
N ASP A 434 -0.69 -12.55 15.44
CA ASP A 434 -0.51 -12.71 16.88
C ASP A 434 -0.24 -11.34 17.54
N VAL A 435 -0.38 -11.27 18.86
CA VAL A 435 -0.26 -10.00 19.59
C VAL A 435 1.18 -9.48 19.67
N MET A 436 2.18 -10.38 19.70
CA MET A 436 3.59 -9.98 19.75
C MET A 436 3.98 -9.27 18.46
N GLY A 437 3.73 -9.87 17.30
CA GLY A 437 4.01 -9.30 16.00
C GLY A 437 3.39 -7.92 15.81
N ILE A 438 2.19 -7.66 16.33
CA ILE A 438 1.55 -6.34 16.30
C ILE A 438 2.35 -5.32 17.14
N TYR A 439 2.82 -5.69 18.34
CA TYR A 439 3.74 -4.85 19.12
C TYR A 439 5.09 -4.61 18.41
N GLN A 440 5.64 -5.62 17.73
CA GLN A 440 6.88 -5.48 16.92
C GLN A 440 6.68 -4.51 15.74
N ILE A 441 5.54 -4.58 15.04
CA ILE A 441 5.16 -3.69 13.95
C ILE A 441 5.04 -2.25 14.44
N VAL A 442 4.25 -2.01 15.49
CA VAL A 442 4.02 -0.65 16.03
C VAL A 442 5.34 -0.02 16.51
N SER A 443 6.19 -0.79 17.18
CA SER A 443 7.52 -0.34 17.62
C SER A 443 8.44 0.03 16.45
N THR A 444 8.40 -0.77 15.38
CA THR A 444 9.17 -0.50 14.16
C THR A 444 8.67 0.73 13.40
N LEU A 445 7.35 0.89 13.26
CA LEU A 445 6.73 2.08 12.64
C LEU A 445 7.04 3.37 13.42
N GLN A 446 7.01 3.32 14.75
CA GLN A 446 7.34 4.45 15.62
C GLN A 446 8.83 4.83 15.53
N TYR A 447 9.73 3.85 15.47
CA TYR A 447 11.15 4.10 15.25
C TYR A 447 11.46 4.63 13.83
N LEU A 448 10.74 4.15 12.80
CA LEU A 448 10.81 4.71 11.44
C LEU A 448 10.29 6.15 11.37
N ARG A 449 9.24 6.50 12.13
CA ARG A 449 8.79 7.90 12.34
C ARG A 449 9.87 8.75 12.99
N HIS A 450 10.54 8.23 14.02
CA HIS A 450 11.64 8.94 14.70
C HIS A 450 12.81 9.21 13.75
N TRP A 451 13.30 8.20 13.03
CA TRP A 451 14.35 8.33 12.00
C TRP A 451 13.96 9.33 10.91
N ALA A 452 12.71 9.28 10.44
CA ALA A 452 12.21 10.20 9.42
C ALA A 452 12.31 11.66 9.89
N CYS A 453 11.86 11.96 11.11
CA CYS A 453 11.90 13.33 11.65
C CYS A 453 13.32 13.81 12.01
N THR A 454 14.21 12.94 12.47
CA THR A 454 15.54 13.33 12.97
C THR A 454 16.65 13.31 11.93
N SER A 455 16.66 12.33 11.02
CA SER A 455 17.74 12.12 10.05
C SER A 455 17.32 12.50 8.63
N TYR A 456 16.26 11.88 8.11
CA TYR A 456 15.82 12.11 6.73
C TYR A 456 15.31 13.54 6.49
N TRP A 457 14.49 14.08 7.41
CA TRP A 457 14.03 15.46 7.29
C TRP A 457 15.19 16.44 7.33
N ALA A 458 16.12 16.33 8.29
CA ALA A 458 17.27 17.22 8.39
C ALA A 458 18.07 17.31 7.08
N CYS A 459 18.31 16.16 6.43
CA CYS A 459 18.96 16.11 5.12
C CYS A 459 18.13 16.78 4.01
N VAL A 460 16.85 16.40 3.83
CA VAL A 460 16.05 16.90 2.69
C VAL A 460 15.60 18.35 2.90
N ARG A 461 15.42 18.80 4.15
CA ARG A 461 15.22 20.22 4.52
C ARG A 461 16.35 21.08 4.00
N HIS A 462 17.60 20.72 4.29
CA HIS A 462 18.79 21.44 3.82
C HIS A 462 18.88 21.48 2.28
N ILE A 463 18.54 20.37 1.61
CA ILE A 463 18.43 20.31 0.14
C ILE A 463 17.36 21.29 -0.38
N ILE A 464 16.20 21.38 0.26
CA ILE A 464 15.08 22.25 -0.14
C ILE A 464 15.39 23.73 0.09
N GLU A 465 15.99 24.08 1.23
CA GLU A 465 16.37 25.46 1.58
C GLU A 465 17.41 26.01 0.61
N SER A 466 18.52 25.28 0.43
CA SER A 466 19.60 25.67 -0.49
C SER A 466 19.13 25.78 -1.95
N CYS A 467 18.09 25.05 -2.37
CA CYS A 467 17.45 25.19 -3.69
C CYS A 467 16.68 26.51 -3.92
N SER A 468 16.52 27.36 -2.90
CA SER A 468 15.83 28.67 -2.98
C SER A 468 16.76 29.86 -2.74
N THR A 469 18.07 29.61 -2.71
CA THR A 469 19.17 30.58 -2.73
C THR A 469 20.00 30.38 -4.00
#